data_AF-A0A5T0EP24-F1
#
_entry.id   AF-A0A5T0EP24-F1
#
_cell.length_a   1.000
_cell.length_b   1.000
_cell.length_c   1.000
_cell.angle_alpha   90.00
_cell.angle_beta   90.00
_cell.angle_gamma   90.00
#
_symmetry.space_group_name_H-M   'P 1'
#
loop_
_entity.id
_entity.type
_entity.pdbx_description
1 polymer ?
#
loop_
_entity_poly.entity_id
_entity_poly.type
_entity_poly.pdbx_seq_one_letter_code
_entity_poly.pdbx_strand_id
1 'polypeptide(L)' 'PKKCKILAHNSENIIMAIKHKKYPIYGLQFHPEAVLTQKGKKILKNFMKL' A
#
# COMPACT_ATOMS: atom_id res chain seq x y z
N PRO A 1 7.10 -12.94 5.97
CA PRO A 1 7.71 -11.98 5.02
C PRO A 1 9.00 -11.31 5.55
N LYS A 2 10.16 -11.98 5.49
CA LYS A 2 11.42 -11.49 6.09
C LYS A 2 11.97 -10.20 5.43
N LYS A 3 11.65 -9.97 4.15
CA LYS A 3 12.18 -8.85 3.33
C LYS A 3 11.21 -7.67 3.13
N CYS A 4 10.02 -7.69 3.74
CA CYS A 4 9.03 -6.62 3.60
C CYS A 4 8.74 -5.94 4.95
N LYS A 5 8.47 -4.64 4.91
CA LYS A 5 7.92 -3.86 6.02
C LYS A 5 6.41 -3.78 5.86
N ILE A 6 5.67 -4.04 6.93
CA ILE A 6 4.21 -3.87 6.95
C ILE A 6 3.90 -2.37 7.06
N LEU A 7 2.98 -1.88 6.24
CA LEU A 7 2.59 -0.48 6.18
C LEU A 7 1.18 -0.21 6.70
N ALA A 8 0.27 -1.18 6.59
CA ALA A 8 -1.12 -1.00 7.03
C ALA A 8 -1.75 -2.34 7.42
N HIS A 9 -2.71 -2.25 8.33
CA HIS A 9 -3.62 -3.32 8.72
C HIS A 9 -5.08 -2.85 8.58
N ASN A 10 -6.03 -3.78 8.46
CA ASN A 10 -7.45 -3.49 8.62
C ASN A 10 -7.86 -3.55 10.11
N SER A 11 -9.15 -3.38 10.40
CA SER A 11 -9.72 -3.45 11.76
C SER A 11 -9.54 -4.81 12.45
N GLU A 12 -9.37 -5.88 11.67
CA GLU A 12 -9.13 -7.24 12.15
C GLU A 12 -7.63 -7.58 12.20
N ASN A 13 -6.77 -6.57 12.11
CA ASN A 13 -5.32 -6.68 12.13
C ASN A 13 -4.72 -7.48 10.94
N ILE A 14 -5.49 -7.69 9.86
CA ILE A 14 -5.02 -8.33 8.62
C ILE A 14 -4.14 -7.34 7.86
N ILE A 15 -3.00 -7.82 7.36
CA ILE A 15 -2.04 -7.01 6.60
C ILE A 15 -2.66 -6.55 5.27
N MET A 16 -2.76 -5.24 5.07
CA MET A 16 -3.37 -4.64 3.88
C MET A 16 -2.36 -3.99 2.92
N ALA A 17 -1.17 -3.62 3.43
CA ALA A 17 -0.12 -3.02 2.62
C ALA A 17 1.27 -3.39 3.11
N ILE A 18 2.19 -3.59 2.15
CA ILE A 18 3.60 -3.89 2.41
C ILE A 18 4.52 -3.08 1.50
N LYS A 19 5.74 -2.85 1.96
CA LYS A 19 6.85 -2.31 1.16
C LYS A 19 8.04 -3.27 1.20
N HIS A 20 8.64 -3.56 0.06
CA HIS A 20 9.90 -4.28 0.02
C HIS A 20 11.02 -3.43 0.66
N LYS A 21 11.84 -4.00 1.55
CA LYS A 21 12.84 -3.23 2.33
C LYS A 21 13.92 -2.59 1.45
N LYS A 22 14.34 -3.28 0.38
CA LYS A 22 15.40 -2.85 -0.55
C LYS A 22 14.89 -2.09 -1.79
N TYR A 23 13.95 -2.69 -2.53
CA TYR A 23 13.42 -2.15 -3.78
C TYR A 23 12.21 -1.23 -3.55
N PRO A 24 11.92 -0.26 -4.45
CA PRO A 24 10.75 0.61 -4.39
C PRO A 24 9.46 -0.13 -4.83
N ILE A 25 9.25 -1.33 -4.30
CA ILE A 25 8.12 -2.20 -4.60
C ILE A 25 7.13 -2.15 -3.44
N TYR A 26 5.86 -1.97 -3.79
CA TYR A 26 4.76 -1.83 -2.86
C TYR A 26 3.66 -2.83 -3.24
N GLY A 27 3.09 -3.49 -2.23
CA GLY A 27 1.93 -4.38 -2.41
C GLY A 27 0.74 -3.83 -1.63
N LEU A 28 -0.41 -3.75 -2.28
CA LEU A 28 -1.68 -3.28 -1.70
C LEU A 28 -2.74 -4.36 -1.92
N GLN A 29 -3.49 -4.71 -0.88
CA GLN A 29 -4.63 -5.65 -0.99
C GLN A 29 -5.94 -4.99 -1.41
N PHE A 30 -5.93 -3.67 -1.61
CA PHE A 30 -7.07 -2.89 -2.06
C PHE A 30 -6.72 -2.15 -3.34
N HIS A 31 -7.76 -1.64 -4.01
CA HIS A 31 -7.66 -0.94 -5.28
C HIS A 31 -7.61 0.59 -5.06
N PRO A 32 -6.42 1.23 -5.01
CA PRO A 32 -6.32 2.69 -4.91
C PRO A 32 -6.86 3.43 -6.13
N GLU A 33 -7.06 2.75 -7.25
CA GLU A 33 -7.66 3.25 -8.47
C GLU A 33 -9.19 3.34 -8.40
N ALA A 34 -9.83 2.60 -7.50
CA ALA A 34 -11.28 2.59 -7.39
C ALA A 34 -11.82 3.94 -6.90
N VAL A 35 -12.94 4.38 -7.48
CA VAL A 35 -13.60 5.67 -7.16
C VAL A 35 -13.98 5.78 -5.68
N LEU A 36 -14.27 4.65 -5.04
CA LEU A 36 -14.67 4.58 -3.63
C LEU A 36 -13.48 4.67 -2.66
N THR A 37 -12.25 4.53 -3.15
CA THR A 37 -11.07 4.68 -2.30
C THR A 37 -10.77 6.16 -2.10
N GLN A 38 -11.31 6.73 -1.02
CA GLN A 38 -11.29 8.18 -0.74
C GLN A 38 -9.89 8.83 -0.81
N LYS A 39 -8.83 8.09 -0.44
CA LYS A 39 -7.43 8.54 -0.50
C LYS A 39 -6.63 7.92 -1.66
N GLY A 40 -7.29 7.19 -2.57
CA GLY A 40 -6.68 6.43 -3.65
C GLY A 40 -5.84 7.28 -4.60
N LYS A 41 -6.40 8.41 -5.07
CA LYS A 41 -5.67 9.39 -5.90
C LYS A 41 -4.39 9.91 -5.23
N LYS A 42 -4.39 10.13 -3.91
CA LYS A 42 -3.21 10.57 -3.17
C LYS A 42 -2.14 9.48 -3.10
N ILE A 43 -2.54 8.22 -2.90
CA ILE A 43 -1.63 7.07 -2.90
C ILE A 43 -0.94 6.94 -4.27
N LEU A 44 -1.71 7.01 -5.36
CA LEU A 44 -1.16 6.96 -6.73
C LEU A 44 -0.22 8.14 -7.00
N LYS A 45 -0.59 9.37 -6.60
CA LYS A 45 0.27 10.55 -6.74
C LYS A 45 1.58 10.42 -5.99
N ASN A 46 1.55 9.83 -4.78
CA ASN A 46 2.77 9.57 -4.03
C ASN A 46 3.64 8.53 -4.73
N PHE A 47 3.04 7.48 -5.29
CA PHE A 47 3.77 6.44 -6.02
C PHE A 47 4.47 6.99 -7.27
N MET A 48 3.81 7.87 -8.04
CA MET A 48 4.39 8.52 -9.22
C MET A 48 5.53 9.51 -8.90
N LYS A 49 5.70 9.90 -7.63
CA LYS A 49 6.73 10.85 -7.18
C LYS A 49 7.95 10.16 -6.55
N LEU A 50 7.93 8.83 -6.44
CA LEU A 50 9.06 8.04 -5.96
C LEU A 50 10.16 7.94 -7.01
#